data_AF-A0A3D5VCG4-F1
#
_entry.id   AF-A0A3D5VCG4-F1
#
_cell.length_a   1.000
_cell.length_b   1.000
_cell.length_c   1.000
_cell.angle_alpha   90.00
_cell.angle_beta   90.00
_cell.angle_gamma   90.00
#
_symmetry.space_group_name_H-M   'P 1'
#
loop_
_entity.id
_entity.type
_entity.pdbx_description
1 polymer ?
#
loop_
_entity_poly.entity_id
_entity_poly.type
_entity_poly.pdbx_seq_one_letter_code
_entity_poly.pdbx_strand_id
1 'polypeptide(L)'
;MSDLKGWKDIPIGGVIDKPATAREYKTGEWRIQRPIIDREKCTNCMQCWLYCPDMAIGGGLDGKKMKLGEVNLDYCKGCGVCAAVCPVNAIEMKSESEFI
;
A
#
# COMPACT_ATOMS: atom_id res chain seq x y z
N MET A 1 8.31 -13.80 -1.76
CA MET A 1 9.48 -13.76 -2.66
C MET A 1 9.04 -14.01 -4.10
N SER A 2 9.31 -13.07 -5.01
CA SER A 2 9.13 -13.26 -6.47
C SER A 2 10.09 -14.33 -6.98
N ASP A 3 9.63 -15.24 -7.83
CA ASP A 3 10.47 -16.27 -8.43
C ASP A 3 11.66 -15.63 -9.17
N LEU A 4 12.87 -16.04 -8.79
CA LEU A 4 14.10 -15.52 -9.40
C LEU A 4 14.22 -16.04 -10.83
N LYS A 5 14.01 -15.15 -11.79
CA LYS A 5 14.16 -15.44 -13.21
C LYS A 5 15.63 -15.57 -13.60
N GLY A 6 15.94 -16.57 -14.42
CA GLY A 6 17.26 -16.72 -15.02
C GLY A 6 17.45 -15.80 -16.22
N TRP A 7 18.69 -15.69 -16.72
CA TRP A 7 18.99 -14.83 -17.87
C TRP A 7 18.23 -15.21 -19.16
N LYS A 8 17.79 -16.48 -19.28
CA LYS A 8 16.98 -16.97 -20.40
C LYS A 8 15.52 -16.52 -20.35
N ASP A 9 15.05 -16.10 -19.18
CA ASP A 9 13.67 -15.64 -18.96
C ASP A 9 13.53 -14.13 -19.17
N ILE A 10 14.65 -13.42 -19.35
CA ILE A 10 14.67 -11.98 -19.59
C ILE A 10 14.41 -11.73 -21.09
N PRO A 11 13.44 -10.87 -21.45
CA PRO A 11 13.20 -10.49 -22.83
C PRO A 11 14.45 -9.94 -23.52
N ILE A 12 14.56 -10.13 -24.84
CA ILE A 12 15.69 -9.63 -25.64
C ILE A 12 15.84 -8.12 -25.42
N GLY A 13 17.04 -7.69 -25.00
CA GLY A 13 17.33 -6.29 -24.72
C GLY A 13 16.76 -5.77 -23.39
N GLY A 14 16.27 -6.63 -22.50
CA GLY A 14 15.72 -6.23 -21.20
C GLY A 14 14.43 -5.39 -21.32
N VAL A 15 13.72 -5.52 -22.45
CA VAL A 15 12.49 -4.76 -22.70
C VAL A 15 11.38 -5.19 -21.73
N ILE A 16 10.59 -4.22 -21.29
CA ILE A 16 9.36 -4.49 -20.55
C ILE A 16 8.28 -4.83 -21.58
N ASP A 17 8.02 -6.13 -21.73
CA ASP A 17 7.17 -6.71 -22.78
C ASP A 17 5.66 -6.66 -22.46
N LYS A 18 5.29 -6.39 -21.21
CA LYS A 18 3.89 -6.31 -20.76
C LYS A 18 3.65 -5.13 -19.81
N PRO A 19 2.44 -4.56 -19.80
CA PRO A 19 2.10 -3.48 -18.87
C PRO A 19 1.97 -4.00 -17.43
N ALA A 20 2.02 -3.08 -16.46
CA ALA A 20 1.77 -3.34 -15.04
C ALA A 20 2.68 -4.37 -14.36
N THR A 21 3.89 -4.62 -14.89
CA THR A 21 4.91 -5.52 -14.31
C THR A 21 5.34 -5.13 -12.90
N ALA A 22 5.20 -3.87 -12.51
CA ALA A 22 5.46 -3.42 -11.14
C ALA A 22 4.66 -4.21 -10.08
N ARG A 23 3.50 -4.77 -10.45
CA ARG A 23 2.67 -5.62 -9.58
C ARG A 23 3.29 -6.99 -9.27
N GLU A 24 4.34 -7.39 -9.97
CA GLU A 24 5.07 -8.63 -9.66
C GLU A 24 6.00 -8.44 -8.46
N TYR A 25 6.32 -7.19 -8.10
CA TYR A 25 7.28 -6.84 -7.06
C TYR A 25 6.57 -6.37 -5.79
N LYS A 26 6.31 -7.33 -4.89
CA LYS A 26 5.70 -7.06 -3.58
C LYS A 26 6.70 -6.41 -2.64
N THR A 27 6.43 -5.18 -2.21
CA THR A 27 7.30 -4.38 -1.32
C THR A 27 6.91 -4.45 0.15
N GLY A 28 5.92 -5.25 0.51
CA GLY A 28 5.37 -5.33 1.87
C GLY A 28 6.38 -5.77 2.94
N GLU A 29 7.39 -6.55 2.56
CA GLU A 29 8.44 -7.03 3.47
C GLU A 29 9.36 -5.90 3.98
N TRP A 30 9.26 -4.67 3.44
CA TRP A 30 10.08 -3.54 3.88
C TRP A 30 9.59 -2.89 5.18
N ARG A 31 8.43 -3.30 5.69
CA ARG A 31 7.83 -2.71 6.88
C ARG A 31 8.63 -3.02 8.14
N ILE A 32 8.87 -1.99 8.92
CA ILE A 32 9.17 -2.08 10.36
C ILE A 32 7.91 -1.77 11.17
N GLN A 33 6.99 -0.98 10.61
CA GLN A 33 5.69 -0.62 11.19
C GLN A 33 4.59 -0.72 10.15
N ARG A 34 3.33 -0.91 10.57
CA ARG A 34 2.14 -0.86 9.71
C ARG A 34 1.08 0.12 10.22
N PRO A 35 0.32 0.77 9.33
CA PRO A 35 -0.80 1.63 9.74
C PRO A 35 -2.00 0.79 10.17
N ILE A 36 -2.59 1.14 11.32
CA ILE A 36 -3.86 0.62 11.81
C ILE A 36 -4.87 1.76 11.80
N ILE A 37 -5.96 1.58 11.06
CA ILE A 37 -6.98 2.62 10.86
C ILE A 37 -8.13 2.39 11.85
N ASP A 38 -8.34 3.38 12.72
CA ASP A 38 -9.55 3.50 13.53
C ASP A 38 -10.72 3.93 12.63
N ARG A 39 -11.59 2.99 12.32
CA ARG A 39 -12.72 3.21 11.39
C ARG A 39 -13.82 4.08 12.00
N GLU A 40 -13.92 4.17 13.31
CA GLU A 40 -14.91 5.02 13.98
C GLU A 40 -14.51 6.50 13.91
N LYS A 41 -13.21 6.81 13.97
CA LYS A 41 -12.69 8.17 13.78
C LYS A 41 -12.55 8.57 12.31
N CYS A 42 -12.43 7.61 11.40
CA CYS A 42 -12.19 7.88 9.99
C CYS A 42 -13.38 8.59 9.33
N THR A 43 -13.13 9.78 8.77
CA THR A 43 -14.16 10.58 8.09
C THR A 43 -14.31 10.29 6.60
N ASN A 44 -13.56 9.32 6.05
CA ASN A 44 -13.48 9.03 4.61
C ASN A 44 -13.07 10.24 3.75
N CYS A 45 -12.23 11.15 4.28
CA CYS A 45 -11.73 12.32 3.53
C CYS A 45 -10.71 11.98 2.43
N MET A 46 -10.25 10.73 2.35
CA MET A 46 -9.34 10.19 1.33
C MET A 46 -7.94 10.82 1.26
N GLN A 47 -7.52 11.64 2.23
CA GLN A 47 -6.17 12.23 2.21
C GLN A 47 -5.07 11.17 2.31
N CYS A 48 -5.20 10.20 3.22
CA CYS A 48 -4.24 9.09 3.32
C CYS A 48 -4.13 8.28 2.03
N TRP A 49 -5.25 8.07 1.32
CA TRP A 49 -5.29 7.44 0.01
C TRP A 49 -4.54 8.26 -1.04
N LEU A 50 -4.82 9.57 -1.11
CA LEU A 50 -4.22 10.48 -2.09
C LEU A 50 -2.71 10.64 -1.90
N TYR A 51 -2.25 10.71 -0.65
CA TYR A 51 -0.84 10.93 -0.32
C TYR A 51 -0.01 9.63 -0.22
N CYS A 52 -0.61 8.46 -0.38
CA CYS A 52 0.13 7.21 -0.32
C CYS A 52 1.09 7.10 -1.52
N PRO A 53 2.43 7.14 -1.32
CA PRO A 53 3.38 7.15 -2.43
C PRO A 53 3.42 5.84 -3.22
N ASP A 54 2.95 4.74 -2.61
CA ASP A 54 2.96 3.41 -3.19
C ASP A 54 1.57 2.93 -3.65
N MET A 55 0.54 3.79 -3.58
CA MET A 55 -0.85 3.42 -3.88
C MET A 55 -1.31 2.16 -3.12
N ALA A 56 -0.77 1.96 -1.91
CA ALA A 56 -1.02 0.78 -1.08
C ALA A 56 -2.29 0.93 -0.23
N ILE A 57 -3.04 2.02 -0.35
CA ILE A 57 -4.31 2.22 0.35
C ILE A 57 -5.41 2.15 -0.70
N GLY A 58 -6.38 1.27 -0.46
CA GLY A 58 -7.56 1.15 -1.31
C GLY A 58 -8.54 2.31 -1.11
N GLY A 59 -9.42 2.49 -2.08
CA GLY A 59 -10.48 3.47 -2.02
C GLY A 59 -11.48 3.21 -3.13
N GLY A 60 -12.75 3.51 -2.89
CA GLY A 60 -13.79 3.28 -3.87
C GLY A 60 -15.08 3.98 -3.53
N LEU A 61 -16.05 3.85 -4.43
CA LEU A 61 -17.41 4.33 -4.21
C LEU A 61 -18.19 3.29 -3.42
N ASP A 62 -18.79 3.73 -2.31
CA ASP A 62 -19.86 3.04 -1.60
C ASP A 62 -21.16 3.79 -1.90
N GLY A 63 -21.86 3.32 -2.94
CA GLY A 63 -22.96 4.04 -3.58
C GLY A 63 -22.50 5.36 -4.20
N LYS A 64 -22.90 6.49 -3.62
CA LYS A 64 -22.55 7.84 -4.09
C LYS A 64 -21.43 8.52 -3.27
N LYS A 65 -20.89 7.85 -2.26
CA LYS A 65 -19.88 8.41 -1.36
C LYS A 65 -18.56 7.69 -1.53
N MET A 66 -17.46 8.42 -1.42
CA MET A 66 -16.13 7.81 -1.30
C MET A 66 -16.01 7.11 0.04
N LYS A 67 -15.41 5.91 0.03
CA LYS A 67 -15.09 5.13 1.21
C LYS A 67 -13.65 4.66 1.13
N LEU A 68 -12.94 4.85 2.23
CA LEU A 68 -11.56 4.41 2.35
C LEU A 68 -11.53 2.88 2.43
N GLY A 69 -10.76 2.25 1.55
CA GLY A 69 -10.59 0.80 1.53
C GLY A 69 -9.57 0.31 2.55
N GLU A 70 -9.13 -0.93 2.36
CA GLU A 70 -8.08 -1.56 3.16
C GLU A 70 -6.68 -1.17 2.70
N VAL A 71 -5.71 -1.32 3.60
CA VAL A 71 -4.29 -1.17 3.28
C VAL A 71 -3.79 -2.48 2.69
N ASN A 72 -3.28 -2.44 1.46
CA ASN A 72 -2.66 -3.58 0.82
C ASN A 72 -1.26 -3.83 1.41
N LEU A 73 -1.18 -4.81 2.31
CA LEU A 73 0.05 -5.21 2.99
C LEU A 73 1.04 -5.95 2.07
N ASP A 74 0.68 -6.30 0.83
CA ASP A 74 1.69 -6.79 -0.14
C ASP A 74 2.59 -5.65 -0.65
N TYR A 75 2.16 -4.39 -0.55
CA TYR A 75 2.88 -3.24 -1.09
C TYR A 75 3.17 -2.14 -0.06
N CYS A 76 2.37 -2.04 1.01
CA CYS A 76 2.60 -1.05 2.05
C CYS A 76 3.99 -1.20 2.65
N LYS A 77 4.83 -0.16 2.54
CA LYS A 77 6.19 -0.12 3.09
C LYS A 77 6.27 0.40 4.52
N GLY A 78 5.15 0.84 5.10
CA GLY A 78 5.13 1.32 6.48
C GLY A 78 5.73 2.71 6.69
N CYS A 79 5.77 3.55 5.64
CA CYS A 79 6.44 4.86 5.66
C CYS A 79 5.78 5.92 6.57
N GLY A 80 4.57 5.68 7.09
CA GLY A 80 3.89 6.59 8.02
C GLY A 80 3.24 7.84 7.40
N VAL A 81 3.42 8.11 6.10
CA VAL A 81 2.83 9.30 5.43
C VAL A 81 1.31 9.38 5.63
N CYS A 82 0.61 8.25 5.52
CA CYS A 82 -0.84 8.19 5.72
C CYS A 82 -1.28 8.65 7.13
N ALA A 83 -0.50 8.31 8.17
CA ALA A 83 -0.75 8.75 9.53
C ALA A 83 -0.45 10.24 9.70
N ALA A 84 0.67 10.71 9.15
CA ALA A 84 1.10 12.11 9.25
C ALA A 84 0.11 13.08 8.58
N VAL A 85 -0.54 12.69 7.49
CA VAL A 85 -1.52 13.54 6.78
C VAL A 85 -2.95 13.38 7.29
N CYS A 86 -3.22 12.47 8.23
CA CYS A 86 -4.58 12.22 8.69
C CYS A 86 -5.08 13.41 9.53
N PRO A 87 -6.09 14.19 9.08
CA PRO A 87 -6.50 15.41 9.78
C PRO A 87 -7.20 15.14 11.12
N VAL A 88 -7.63 13.89 11.36
CA VAL A 88 -8.37 13.46 12.54
C VAL A 88 -7.60 12.42 13.36
N ASN A 89 -6.31 12.20 13.06
CA ASN A 89 -5.45 11.22 13.76
C ASN A 89 -6.10 9.83 13.89
N ALA A 90 -6.80 9.38 12.85
CA ALA A 90 -7.48 8.09 12.82
C ALA A 90 -6.55 6.91 12.44
N ILE A 91 -5.24 7.15 12.29
CA ILE A 91 -4.28 6.14 11.86
C ILE A 91 -3.13 6.10 12.86
N GLU A 92 -2.91 4.94 13.45
CA GLU A 92 -1.79 4.66 14.36
C GLU A 92 -0.76 3.77 13.64
N MET A 93 0.53 4.09 13.76
CA MET A 93 1.60 3.21 13.25
C MET A 93 2.02 2.23 14.35
N LYS A 94 1.79 0.94 14.14
CA LYS A 94 2.17 -0.13 15.08
C LYS A 94 3.36 -0.93 14.58
N SER A 95 4.14 -1.52 15.48
CA SER A 95 5.30 -2.34 15.09
C SER A 95 4.84 -3.55 14.27
N GLU A 96 5.54 -3.85 13.17
CA GLU A 96 5.24 -5.01 12.34
C GLU A 96 5.36 -6.31 13.16
N SER A 97 6.31 -6.35 14.11
CA SER A 97 6.56 -7.48 15.00
C SER A 97 5.38 -7.87 15.89
N GLU A 98 4.38 -7.00 16.08
CA GLU A 98 3.16 -7.31 16.84
C GLU A 98 2.20 -8.24 16.07
N PHE A 99 2.48 -8.51 14.79
CA PHE A 99 1.59 -9.22 13.87
C PHE A 99 2.25 -10.39 13.14
N ILE A 100 3.43 -10.82 13.60
CA ILE A 100 4.19 -11.96 13.07
C ILE A 100 4.11 -13.12 14.05
#